data_AF-A0A354BMD2-F1
#
_entry.id   AF-A0A354BMD2-F1
#
_cell.length_a   1.000
_cell.length_b   1.000
_cell.length_c   1.000
_cell.angle_alpha   90.00
_cell.angle_beta   90.00
_cell.angle_gamma   90.00
#
_symmetry.space_group_name_H-M   'P 1'
#
loop_
_entity.id
_entity.type
_entity.pdbx_description
1 polymer ?
#
loop_
_entity_poly.entity_id
_entity_poly.type
_entity_poly.pdbx_seq_one_letter_code
_entity_poly.pdbx_strand_id
1 'polypeptide(L)' 'VGTPDRRYLWILSRTPQLDDAIYQQLMANAQRFGFPVADLIKATSPRRR' A
#
# COMPACT_ATOMS: atom_id res chain seq x y z
N VAL A 1 0.11 2.08 -7.29
CA VAL A 1 -0.38 3.16 -8.19
C VAL A 1 -0.25 4.46 -7.43
N GLY A 2 0.33 5.50 -8.03
CA GLY A 2 0.52 6.78 -7.34
C GLY A 2 0.42 7.97 -8.28
N THR A 3 0.19 9.14 -7.73
CA THR A 3 0.09 10.40 -8.47
C THR A 3 1.45 11.08 -8.60
N PRO A 4 1.67 11.92 -9.64
CA PRO A 4 2.95 12.62 -9.84
C PRO A 4 3.32 13.57 -8.69
N ASP A 5 2.32 14.14 -8.02
CA ASP A 5 2.47 15.04 -6.86
C ASP A 5 2.78 14.29 -5.55
N ARG A 6 2.86 12.95 -5.59
CA ARG A 6 3.19 12.05 -4.47
C ARG A 6 2.27 12.16 -3.26
N ARG A 7 1.10 12.78 -3.42
CA ARG A 7 0.10 12.93 -2.36
C ARG A 7 -0.75 11.70 -2.17
N TYR A 8 -0.94 10.90 -3.22
CA TYR A 8 -1.79 9.73 -3.18
C TYR A 8 -1.05 8.47 -3.63
N LEU A 9 -1.18 7.42 -2.83
CA LEU A 9 -0.60 6.10 -3.08
C LEU A 9 -1.63 5.02 -2.75
N TRP A 10 -1.79 4.07 -3.68
CA TRP A 10 -2.58 2.86 -3.46
C TRP A 10 -1.75 1.62 -3.71
N ILE A 11 -1.80 0.69 -2.74
CA ILE A 11 -1.32 -0.69 -2.87
C ILE A 11 -2.53 -1.55 -3.22
N LEU A 12 -2.52 -2.13 -4.42
CA LEU A 12 -3.58 -2.98 -4.91
C LEU A 12 -3.10 -4.43 -4.91
N SER A 13 -3.91 -5.32 -4.36
CA SER A 13 -3.66 -6.77 -4.40
C SER A 13 -4.78 -7.47 -5.15
N ARG A 14 -4.42 -8.52 -5.89
CA ARG A 14 -5.41 -9.42 -6.53
C ARG A 14 -6.02 -10.41 -5.53
N THR A 15 -5.38 -10.59 -4.38
CA THR A 15 -5.88 -11.39 -3.26
C THR A 15 -6.41 -10.47 -2.16
N PRO A 16 -7.45 -10.88 -1.42
CA PRO A 16 -7.94 -10.10 -0.29
C PRO A 16 -6.89 -10.01 0.83
N GLN A 17 -6.01 -10.99 0.97
CA GLN A 17 -4.92 -10.93 1.93
C GLN A 17 -3.60 -10.74 1.19
N LEU A 18 -2.92 -9.64 1.49
CA LEU A 18 -1.56 -9.38 1.05
C LEU A 18 -0.61 -9.95 2.09
N ASP A 19 0.43 -10.65 1.65
CA ASP A 19 1.50 -11.11 2.51
C ASP A 19 2.22 -9.92 3.16
N ASP A 20 2.47 -9.98 4.46
CA ASP A 20 3.10 -8.89 5.20
C ASP A 20 4.54 -8.63 4.71
N ALA A 21 5.27 -9.65 4.24
CA ALA A 21 6.61 -9.46 3.67
C ALA A 21 6.55 -8.62 2.38
N ILE A 22 5.57 -8.89 1.52
CA ILE A 22 5.35 -8.11 0.30
C ILE A 22 4.90 -6.68 0.66
N TYR A 23 4.03 -6.53 1.64
CA TYR A 23 3.58 -5.21 2.11
C TYR A 23 4.76 -4.34 2.59
N GLN A 24 5.66 -4.90 3.40
CA GLN A 24 6.86 -4.20 3.88
C GLN A 24 7.79 -3.79 2.74
N GLN A 25 7.99 -4.66 1.74
CA GLN A 25 8.78 -4.32 0.55
C GLN A 25 8.16 -3.17 -0.26
N LEU A 26 6.84 -3.18 -0.43
CA LEU A 26 6.13 -2.11 -1.13
C LEU A 26 6.19 -0.78 -0.37
N MET A 27 6.10 -0.80 0.97
CA MET A 27 6.29 0.38 1.80
C MET A 27 7.71 0.95 1.67
N ALA A 28 8.74 0.10 1.74
CA ALA A 28 10.13 0.54 1.57
C ALA A 28 10.35 1.19 0.19
N ASN A 29 9.77 0.62 -0.87
CA ASN A 29 9.83 1.22 -2.20
C ASN A 29 9.09 2.56 -2.25
N ALA A 30 7.90 2.65 -1.67
CA ALA A 30 7.13 3.89 -1.61
C ALA A 30 7.88 5.01 -0.85
N GLN A 31 8.55 4.68 0.26
CA GLN A 31 9.43 5.63 0.98
C GLN A 31 10.56 6.13 0.08
N ARG A 32 11.22 5.24 -0.67
CA ARG A 32 12.30 5.61 -1.60
C ARG A 32 11.81 6.52 -2.72
N PHE A 33 10.57 6.38 -3.15
CA PHE A 33 9.94 7.28 -4.13
C PHE A 33 9.43 8.60 -3.52
N GLY A 34 9.57 8.79 -2.20
CA GLY A 34 9.18 10.02 -1.50
C GLY A 34 7.68 10.13 -1.22
N PHE A 35 6.97 9.01 -1.13
CA PHE A 35 5.59 9.01 -0.66
C PHE A 35 5.53 8.98 0.87
N PRO A 36 4.56 9.68 1.49
CA PRO A 36 4.35 9.66 2.93
C PRO A 36 3.70 8.34 3.36
N VAL A 37 4.49 7.29 3.56
CA VAL A 37 3.97 5.97 3.95
C VAL A 37 3.41 5.91 5.37
N ALA A 38 3.73 6.90 6.21
CA ALA A 38 3.19 7.01 7.58
C ALA A 38 1.66 7.24 7.56
N ASP A 39 1.14 7.84 6.49
CA ASP A 39 -0.28 8.14 6.34
C ASP A 39 -1.04 7.00 5.63
N LEU A 40 -0.39 5.85 5.38
CA LEU A 40 -1.03 4.71 4.74
C LEU A 40 -2.04 4.04 5.69
N ILE A 41 -3.29 3.97 5.23
CA ILE A 41 -4.36 3.23 5.91
C ILE A 41 -4.38 1.80 5.36
N LYS A 42 -4.13 0.80 6.21
CA LYS A 42 -4.24 -0.62 5.83
C LYS A 42 -5.73 -0.97 5.69
N ALA A 43 -6.14 -1.33 4.48
CA ALA A 43 -7.50 -1.80 4.24
C ALA A 43 -7.71 -3.17 4.89
N THR A 44 -8.68 -3.27 5.81
CA THR A 44 -9.17 -4.57 6.29
C THR A 44 -10.04 -5.19 5.21
N SER A 45 -9.59 -6.30 4.65
CA SER A 45 -10.37 -6.97 3.61
C SER A 45 -11.70 -7.48 4.17
N PRO A 46 -12.83 -7.18 3.49
CA PRO A 46 -14.12 -7.66 3.94
C PRO A 46 -14.13 -9.18 3.82
N ARG A 47 -14.30 -9.86 4.95
CA ARG A 47 -14.62 -11.28 4.98
C ARG A 47 -15.98 -11.43 4.30
N ARG A 48 -16.01 -11.74 3.00
CA ARG A 48 -17.25 -12.05 2.30
C ARG A 48 -17.91 -13.21 3.04
N ARG A 49 -19.06 -12.93 3.67
CA ARG A 49 -19.99 -13.95 4.15
C ARG A 49 -20.80 -14.49 2.98
#